data_AF-A0A816XJM4-F1
#
_entry.id   AF-A0A816XJM4-F1
#
_cell.length_a   1.000
_cell.length_b   1.000
_cell.length_c   1.000
_cell.angle_alpha   90.00
_cell.angle_beta   90.00
_cell.angle_gamma   90.00
#
_symmetry.space_group_name_H-M   'P 1'
#
loop_
_entity.id
_entity.type
_entity.pdbx_description
1 polymer ?
#
loop_
_entity_poly.entity_id
_entity_poly.type
_entity_poly.pdbx_seq_one_letter_code
_entity_poly.pdbx_strand_id
1 'polypeptide(L)'
;MCTFTQTRPESMTRRSPACLRIDSKPSERNTPTLASAARRLIAHALLDDPQNYMFALFSPSCVPIHSFDFTYKTLVSSRKSFIEILKDEPLQFERWAARGPIAMLPEVRFDDFRIGSQFWVLKRKHAHVVARDRLIWEKFNKTCFWEGSCFPEESYFPTLLNMKDPRGCVPATLTHVDWTINEEGHPRMYELEEVVPELIVRLRNTRPRYGEDGINGSDWTVGRSDPFLFARKFSPDALELLMGMARTVLFNDSACGACMVL
;
A
#
# COMPACT_ATOMS: atom_id res chain seq x y z
N MET A 1 5.24 9.14 -2.65
CA MET A 1 4.70 8.12 -3.58
C MET A 1 5.77 7.84 -4.60
N CYS A 2 6.00 6.57 -4.92
CA CYS A 2 6.96 6.16 -5.96
C CYS A 2 6.20 5.65 -7.19
N THR A 3 6.76 5.86 -8.38
CA THR A 3 6.21 5.35 -9.62
C THR A 3 7.23 4.51 -10.39
N PHE A 4 6.75 3.56 -11.17
CA PHE A 4 7.57 2.69 -12.02
C PHE A 4 7.06 2.79 -13.45
N THR A 5 7.97 2.98 -14.41
CA THR A 5 7.68 3.05 -15.85
C THR A 5 7.80 1.69 -16.52
N GLN A 6 7.06 1.48 -17.62
CA GLN A 6 7.07 0.19 -18.33
C GLN A 6 8.41 -0.13 -18.99
N THR A 7 9.16 0.90 -19.40
CA THR A 7 10.55 0.82 -19.86
C THR A 7 11.47 1.26 -18.73
N ARG A 8 12.61 0.58 -18.53
CA ARG A 8 13.62 1.03 -17.58
C ARG A 8 14.13 2.40 -18.01
N PRO A 9 14.28 3.38 -17.11
CA PRO A 9 14.93 4.64 -17.46
C PRO A 9 16.39 4.38 -17.82
N GLU A 10 16.79 4.69 -19.07
CA GLU A 10 18.18 4.53 -19.56
C GLU A 10 19.17 5.47 -18.85
N SER A 11 18.68 6.47 -18.14
CA SER A 11 19.38 7.23 -17.10
C SER A 11 18.38 8.16 -16.42
N MET A 12 18.65 8.55 -15.18
CA MET A 12 17.86 9.56 -14.43
C MET A 12 18.16 10.97 -14.97
N THR A 13 17.90 11.23 -16.25
CA THR A 13 18.20 12.53 -16.91
C THR A 13 17.01 13.19 -17.59
N ARG A 14 15.81 12.60 -17.58
CA ARG A 14 14.61 13.34 -18.02
C ARG A 14 14.10 14.25 -16.91
N ARG A 15 14.56 15.50 -16.92
CA ARG A 15 13.83 16.59 -16.28
C ARG A 15 12.53 16.81 -17.06
N SER A 16 11.38 16.52 -16.45
CA SER A 16 10.10 17.08 -16.92
C SER A 16 10.23 18.60 -17.00
N PRO A 17 9.67 19.29 -18.02
CA PRO A 17 9.86 20.73 -18.21
C PRO A 17 9.28 21.61 -17.09
N ALA A 18 8.45 21.04 -16.22
CA ALA A 18 7.96 21.69 -15.02
C ALA A 18 7.89 20.65 -13.89
N CYS A 19 8.71 20.81 -12.85
CA CYS A 19 8.50 20.09 -11.59
C CYS A 19 7.16 20.59 -11.02
N LEU A 20 6.10 19.80 -11.18
CA LEU A 20 4.77 20.15 -10.72
C LEU A 20 4.77 20.17 -9.19
N ARG A 21 4.85 21.36 -8.59
CA ARG A 21 4.86 21.53 -7.13
C ARG A 21 3.54 21.00 -6.56
N ILE A 22 3.62 20.01 -5.67
CA ILE A 22 2.48 19.54 -4.89
C ILE A 22 2.48 20.32 -3.58
N ASP A 23 1.52 21.22 -3.42
CA ASP A 23 1.39 21.94 -2.15
C ASP A 23 1.06 20.95 -1.03
N SER A 24 1.91 20.95 0.00
CA SER A 24 1.68 20.15 1.20
C SER A 24 0.42 20.64 1.92
N LYS A 25 -0.39 19.71 2.40
CA LYS A 25 -1.53 19.99 3.27
C LYS A 25 -1.40 19.12 4.52
N PRO A 26 -1.76 19.64 5.71
CA PRO A 26 -1.82 18.83 6.91
C PRO A 26 -2.63 17.56 6.69
N SER A 27 -2.15 16.47 7.26
CA SER A 27 -2.84 15.20 7.32
C SER A 27 -2.93 14.75 8.76
N GLU A 28 -4.13 14.40 9.18
CA GLU A 28 -4.46 14.03 10.55
C GLU A 28 -5.03 12.62 10.56
N ARG A 29 -4.67 11.85 11.59
CA ARG A 29 -5.27 10.54 11.85
C ARG A 29 -6.76 10.69 12.08
N ASN A 30 -7.54 9.66 11.80
CA ASN A 30 -8.99 9.65 12.04
C ASN A 30 -9.78 10.65 11.17
N THR A 31 -9.18 11.15 10.09
CA THR A 31 -9.80 12.11 9.17
C THR A 31 -9.60 11.68 7.70
N PRO A 32 -10.39 12.24 6.76
CA PRO A 32 -10.20 11.98 5.33
C PRO A 32 -8.90 12.54 4.73
N THR A 33 -8.15 13.35 5.48
CA THR A 33 -7.05 14.14 4.94
C THR A 33 -5.90 13.29 4.38
N LEU A 34 -5.63 12.12 4.99
CA LEU A 34 -4.57 11.21 4.54
C LEU A 34 -4.93 10.51 3.22
N ALA A 35 -6.17 10.02 3.09
CA ALA A 35 -6.70 9.50 1.83
C ALA A 35 -6.75 10.59 0.74
N SER A 36 -7.11 11.82 1.12
CA SER A 36 -7.13 12.99 0.25
C SER A 36 -5.72 13.33 -0.27
N ALA A 37 -4.70 13.24 0.59
CA ALA A 37 -3.30 13.41 0.20
C ALA A 37 -2.85 12.34 -0.80
N ALA A 38 -3.15 11.06 -0.54
CA ALA A 38 -2.84 9.97 -1.46
C ALA A 38 -3.52 10.14 -2.83
N ARG A 39 -4.79 10.59 -2.88
CA ARG A 39 -5.48 10.93 -4.14
C ARG A 39 -4.79 12.06 -4.91
N ARG A 40 -4.34 13.12 -4.21
CA ARG A 40 -3.57 14.20 -4.84
C ARG A 40 -2.26 13.68 -5.42
N LEU A 41 -1.50 12.89 -4.67
CA LEU A 41 -0.25 12.29 -5.14
C LEU A 41 -0.48 11.49 -6.43
N ILE A 42 -1.51 10.63 -6.47
CA ILE A 42 -1.89 9.89 -7.68
C ILE A 42 -2.16 10.82 -8.86
N ALA A 43 -3.02 11.83 -8.67
CA ALA A 43 -3.40 12.75 -9.73
C ALA A 43 -2.18 13.49 -10.30
N HIS A 44 -1.28 13.97 -9.43
CA HIS A 44 -0.06 14.63 -9.84
C HIS A 44 0.87 13.69 -10.61
N ALA A 45 1.13 12.47 -10.13
CA ALA A 45 2.02 11.56 -10.83
C ALA A 45 1.45 11.04 -12.18
N LEU A 46 0.12 11.00 -12.33
CA LEU A 46 -0.51 10.70 -13.62
C LEU A 46 -0.27 11.80 -14.65
N LEU A 47 -0.23 13.06 -14.21
CA LEU A 47 0.00 14.25 -15.03
C LEU A 47 1.48 14.48 -15.33
N ASP A 48 2.35 14.18 -14.36
CA ASP A 48 3.80 14.42 -14.44
C ASP A 48 4.49 13.54 -15.49
N ASP A 49 4.15 12.25 -15.56
CA ASP A 49 4.72 11.33 -16.54
C ASP A 49 3.65 10.35 -17.11
N PRO A 50 3.38 10.38 -18.43
CA PRO A 50 2.49 9.41 -19.08
C PRO A 50 3.02 7.97 -19.03
N GLN A 51 4.33 7.77 -18.83
CA GLN A 51 4.96 6.46 -18.74
C GLN A 51 4.84 5.81 -17.36
N ASN A 52 4.41 6.56 -16.33
CA ASN A 52 4.15 6.01 -14.99
C ASN A 52 3.10 4.88 -15.09
N TYR A 53 3.55 3.64 -14.82
CA TYR A 53 2.81 2.40 -15.03
C TYR A 53 2.32 1.76 -13.72
N MET A 54 3.15 1.79 -12.66
CA MET A 54 2.79 1.39 -11.30
C MET A 54 2.97 2.57 -10.34
N PHE A 55 2.12 2.65 -9.32
CA PHE A 55 2.07 3.70 -8.31
C PHE A 55 2.09 3.04 -6.94
N ALA A 56 3.12 3.30 -6.13
CA ALA A 56 3.27 2.73 -4.80
C ALA A 56 3.26 3.83 -3.73
N LEU A 57 2.42 3.66 -2.70
CA LEU A 57 2.34 4.58 -1.57
C LEU A 57 3.27 4.12 -0.44
N PHE A 58 4.06 5.04 0.12
CA PHE A 58 4.97 4.80 1.24
C PHE A 58 4.90 5.92 2.26
N SER A 59 5.33 5.61 3.48
CA SER A 59 5.65 6.56 4.54
C SER A 59 7.16 6.59 4.80
N PRO A 60 7.68 7.58 5.55
CA PRO A 60 9.10 7.64 5.89
C PRO A 60 9.66 6.42 6.65
N SER A 61 8.79 5.61 7.28
CA SER A 61 9.18 4.41 8.02
C SER A 61 9.08 3.11 7.21
N CYS A 62 8.90 3.21 5.89
CA CYS A 62 8.87 2.06 4.98
C CYS A 62 10.26 1.79 4.44
N VAL A 63 10.68 0.52 4.44
CA VAL A 63 11.99 0.07 3.96
C VAL A 63 11.79 -0.93 2.82
N PRO A 64 12.50 -0.80 1.69
CA PRO A 64 12.55 -1.84 0.66
C PRO A 64 13.30 -3.05 1.22
N ILE A 65 12.68 -4.23 1.15
CA ILE A 65 13.32 -5.47 1.61
C ILE A 65 13.86 -6.30 0.45
N HIS A 66 13.77 -5.82 -0.79
CA HIS A 66 14.34 -6.44 -1.98
C HIS A 66 15.10 -5.41 -2.82
N SER A 67 15.97 -5.88 -3.71
CA SER A 67 16.63 -4.96 -4.65
C SER A 67 15.62 -4.22 -5.52
N PHE A 68 16.02 -3.07 -6.05
CA PHE A 68 15.19 -2.34 -7.01
C PHE A 68 14.88 -3.21 -8.24
N ASP A 69 15.84 -4.01 -8.70
CA ASP A 69 15.67 -4.86 -9.87
C ASP A 69 14.61 -5.96 -9.65
N PHE A 70 14.63 -6.60 -8.48
CA PHE A 70 13.62 -7.57 -8.08
C PHE A 70 12.24 -6.92 -7.95
N THR A 71 12.17 -5.79 -7.23
CA THR A 71 10.95 -5.00 -7.05
C THR A 71 10.36 -4.58 -8.40
N TYR A 72 11.18 -4.01 -9.28
CA TYR A 72 10.78 -3.54 -10.61
C TYR A 72 10.23 -4.70 -11.46
N LYS A 73 10.96 -5.82 -11.54
CA LYS A 73 10.51 -7.00 -12.30
C LYS A 73 9.21 -7.56 -11.74
N THR A 74 9.07 -7.65 -10.42
CA THR A 74 7.85 -8.15 -9.76
C THR A 74 6.64 -7.27 -10.09
N LEU A 75 6.79 -5.95 -9.96
CA LEU A 75 5.70 -5.01 -10.20
C LEU A 75 5.37 -4.90 -11.69
N VAL A 76 6.35 -4.62 -12.55
CA VAL A 76 6.08 -4.34 -13.98
C VAL A 76 5.56 -5.57 -14.73
N SER A 77 5.97 -6.78 -14.32
CA SER A 77 5.45 -8.03 -14.90
C SER A 77 4.02 -8.34 -14.45
N SER A 78 3.54 -7.75 -13.35
CA SER A 78 2.19 -7.99 -12.86
C SER A 78 1.12 -7.38 -13.77
N ARG A 79 0.11 -8.19 -14.09
CA ARG A 79 -1.08 -7.73 -14.82
C ARG A 79 -2.10 -7.03 -13.90
N LYS A 80 -1.95 -7.16 -12.57
CA LYS A 80 -2.92 -6.71 -11.57
C LYS A 80 -2.35 -5.62 -10.65
N SER A 81 -3.25 -4.88 -10.00
CA SER A 81 -2.88 -4.05 -8.83
C SER A 81 -2.76 -4.93 -7.59
N PHE A 82 -2.02 -4.46 -6.59
CA PHE A 82 -1.93 -5.06 -5.26
C PHE A 82 -2.52 -4.10 -4.25
N ILE A 83 -3.66 -4.46 -3.68
CA ILE A 83 -4.34 -3.71 -2.65
C ILE A 83 -5.06 -4.72 -1.77
N GLU A 84 -4.92 -4.58 -0.46
CA GLU A 84 -5.63 -5.45 0.47
C GLU A 84 -7.13 -5.10 0.44
N ILE A 85 -7.97 -6.12 0.20
CA ILE A 85 -9.42 -5.98 0.07
C ILE A 85 -10.04 -7.07 0.94
N LEU A 86 -10.45 -6.70 2.15
CA LEU A 86 -10.99 -7.60 3.15
C LEU A 86 -12.46 -7.31 3.41
N LYS A 87 -13.19 -8.39 3.69
CA LYS A 87 -14.60 -8.41 4.08
C LYS A 87 -14.68 -9.15 5.42
N ASP A 88 -15.74 -8.88 6.18
CA ASP A 88 -16.03 -9.53 7.47
C ASP A 88 -14.92 -9.32 8.50
N GLU A 89 -14.26 -8.17 8.44
CA GLU A 89 -13.22 -7.77 9.39
C GLU A 89 -13.85 -7.16 10.66
N PRO A 90 -13.15 -7.25 11.81
CA PRO A 90 -13.56 -6.55 13.03
C PRO A 90 -13.79 -5.06 12.78
N LEU A 91 -14.81 -4.50 13.43
CA LEU A 91 -15.19 -3.08 13.35
C LEU A 91 -15.64 -2.61 11.96
N GLN A 92 -15.96 -3.50 11.02
CA GLN A 92 -16.36 -3.11 9.66
C GLN A 92 -17.59 -2.22 9.62
N PHE A 93 -18.60 -2.52 10.44
CA PHE A 93 -19.81 -1.72 10.52
C PHE A 93 -19.52 -0.33 11.09
N GLU A 94 -18.72 -0.26 12.14
CA GLU A 94 -18.30 0.98 12.81
C GLU A 94 -17.50 1.86 11.86
N ARG A 95 -16.57 1.27 11.07
CA ARG A 95 -15.78 2.00 10.06
C ARG A 95 -16.64 2.52 8.91
N TRP A 96 -17.64 1.74 8.49
CA TRP A 96 -18.63 2.16 7.50
C TRP A 96 -19.50 3.31 8.03
N ALA A 97 -20.01 3.19 9.26
CA ALA A 97 -20.88 4.16 9.92
C ALA A 97 -20.15 5.35 10.58
N ALA A 98 -18.81 5.40 10.54
CA ALA A 98 -18.01 6.42 11.23
C ALA A 98 -18.36 7.87 10.86
N ARG A 99 -19.01 8.07 9.70
CA ARG A 99 -19.46 9.36 9.14
C ARG A 99 -20.97 9.58 9.29
N GLY A 100 -21.64 8.73 10.06
CA GLY A 100 -23.08 8.67 10.24
C GLY A 100 -23.70 7.38 9.69
N PRO A 101 -24.76 6.86 10.32
CA PRO A 101 -25.32 5.52 10.05
C PRO A 101 -25.93 5.35 8.65
N ILE A 102 -26.24 6.45 7.96
CA ILE A 102 -26.77 6.44 6.59
C ILE A 102 -25.89 7.21 5.61
N ALA A 103 -24.76 7.76 6.08
CA ALA A 103 -23.97 8.72 5.32
C ALA A 103 -23.31 8.11 4.07
N MET A 104 -23.08 6.79 4.10
CA MET A 104 -22.50 6.01 3.01
C MET A 104 -23.53 5.63 1.94
N LEU A 105 -24.83 5.62 2.27
CA LEU A 105 -25.90 5.23 1.35
C LEU A 105 -26.28 6.37 0.38
N PRO A 106 -26.87 6.02 -0.78
CA PRO A 106 -26.94 4.66 -1.36
C PRO A 106 -25.65 4.19 -2.04
N GLU A 107 -24.65 5.07 -2.22
CA GLU A 107 -23.48 4.85 -3.07
C GLU A 107 -22.55 3.74 -2.59
N VAL A 108 -22.42 3.55 -1.28
CA VAL A 108 -21.63 2.48 -0.67
C VAL A 108 -22.52 1.74 0.31
N ARG A 109 -23.11 0.63 -0.15
CA ARG A 109 -23.82 -0.29 0.73
C ARG A 109 -22.82 -0.96 1.67
N PHE A 110 -23.31 -1.43 2.81
CA PHE A 110 -22.47 -2.14 3.76
C PHE A 110 -21.77 -3.36 3.11
N ASP A 111 -22.49 -4.11 2.29
CA ASP A 111 -21.96 -5.28 1.56
C ASP A 111 -20.83 -4.95 0.57
N ASP A 112 -20.74 -3.70 0.12
CA ASP A 112 -19.71 -3.22 -0.81
C ASP A 112 -18.47 -2.70 -0.08
N PHE A 113 -18.61 -2.32 1.20
CA PHE A 113 -17.55 -1.72 2.00
C PHE A 113 -16.44 -2.74 2.27
N ARG A 114 -15.20 -2.32 2.10
CA ARG A 114 -14.02 -3.15 2.33
C ARG A 114 -13.03 -2.42 3.21
N ILE A 115 -12.34 -3.19 4.04
CA ILE A 115 -11.18 -2.75 4.83
C ILE A 115 -9.92 -3.27 4.15
N GLY A 116 -8.82 -2.57 4.31
CA GLY A 116 -7.49 -3.05 3.95
C GLY A 116 -6.40 -2.10 4.40
N SER A 117 -5.20 -2.32 3.86
CA SER A 117 -4.03 -1.52 4.15
C SER A 117 -4.07 -0.13 3.49
N GLN A 118 -3.56 0.87 4.20
CA GLN A 118 -3.17 2.16 3.62
C GLN A 118 -2.15 2.00 2.47
N PHE A 119 -1.33 0.95 2.49
CA PHE A 119 -0.22 0.77 1.56
C PHE A 119 -0.66 -0.16 0.43
N TRP A 120 -0.69 0.39 -0.79
CA TRP A 120 -1.06 -0.32 -2.01
C TRP A 120 -0.03 -0.07 -3.11
N VAL A 121 -0.06 -0.93 -4.13
CA VAL A 121 0.60 -0.71 -5.42
C VAL A 121 -0.43 -0.80 -6.54
N LEU A 122 -0.71 0.33 -7.18
CA LEU A 122 -1.74 0.43 -8.20
C LEU A 122 -1.16 0.53 -9.60
N LYS A 123 -1.73 -0.21 -10.55
CA LYS A 123 -1.53 0.04 -11.98
C LYS A 123 -2.12 1.39 -12.38
N ARG A 124 -1.56 1.98 -13.44
CA ARG A 124 -2.04 3.24 -14.03
C ARG A 124 -3.55 3.27 -14.28
N LYS A 125 -4.13 2.16 -14.74
CA LYS A 125 -5.60 2.08 -14.95
C LYS A 125 -6.40 2.31 -13.66
N HIS A 126 -5.96 1.76 -12.53
CA HIS A 126 -6.63 1.93 -11.24
C HIS A 126 -6.29 3.28 -10.60
N ALA A 127 -5.07 3.79 -10.82
CA ALA A 127 -4.73 5.16 -10.49
C ALA A 127 -5.68 6.17 -11.17
N HIS A 128 -6.02 5.97 -12.44
CA HIS A 128 -7.03 6.79 -13.13
C HIS A 128 -8.43 6.66 -12.49
N VAL A 129 -8.85 5.45 -12.12
CA VAL A 129 -10.14 5.23 -11.42
C VAL A 129 -10.18 6.06 -10.13
N VAL A 130 -9.13 5.98 -9.32
CA VAL A 130 -9.02 6.76 -8.08
C VAL A 130 -9.05 8.26 -8.38
N ALA A 131 -8.19 8.78 -9.26
CA ALA A 131 -8.08 10.22 -9.50
C ALA A 131 -9.39 10.85 -10.02
N ARG A 132 -10.15 10.09 -10.83
CA ARG A 132 -11.42 10.53 -11.42
C ARG A 132 -12.61 10.36 -10.48
N ASP A 133 -12.51 9.48 -9.48
CA ASP A 133 -13.62 9.23 -8.57
C ASP A 133 -14.01 10.50 -7.80
N ARG A 134 -15.32 10.69 -7.71
CA ARG A 134 -16.00 11.80 -7.04
C ARG A 134 -17.11 11.26 -6.16
N LEU A 135 -17.89 10.33 -6.69
CA LEU A 135 -19.06 9.75 -6.05
C LEU A 135 -18.70 9.00 -4.75
N ILE A 136 -17.78 8.04 -4.82
CA ILE A 136 -17.39 7.26 -3.63
C ILE A 136 -16.55 8.14 -2.69
N TRP A 137 -15.65 8.94 -3.25
CA TRP A 137 -14.83 9.87 -2.48
C TRP A 137 -15.65 10.85 -1.63
N GLU A 138 -16.75 11.38 -2.16
CA GLU A 138 -17.62 12.30 -1.41
C GLU A 138 -18.14 11.68 -0.11
N LYS A 139 -18.40 10.37 -0.11
CA LYS A 139 -18.83 9.62 1.08
C LYS A 139 -17.72 9.51 2.11
N PHE A 140 -16.52 9.16 1.67
CA PHE A 140 -15.35 9.03 2.54
C PHE A 140 -14.78 10.37 3.02
N ASN A 141 -15.05 11.47 2.30
CA ASN A 141 -14.59 12.83 2.60
C ASN A 141 -15.53 13.63 3.52
N LYS A 142 -16.50 12.96 4.15
CA LYS A 142 -17.33 13.57 5.20
C LYS A 142 -16.57 13.58 6.53
N THR A 143 -16.91 14.55 7.38
CA THR A 143 -16.45 14.58 8.78
C THR A 143 -16.81 13.29 9.48
N CYS A 144 -15.85 12.75 10.22
CA CYS A 144 -16.07 11.58 11.06
C CYS A 144 -16.54 12.01 12.44
N PHE A 145 -17.53 11.29 12.98
CA PHE A 145 -18.05 11.51 14.33
C PHE A 145 -17.43 10.53 15.33
N TRP A 146 -16.99 9.37 14.85
CA TRP A 146 -16.42 8.29 15.65
C TRP A 146 -14.94 8.17 15.28
N GLU A 147 -14.10 8.98 15.92
CA GLU A 147 -12.68 9.12 15.53
C GLU A 147 -11.94 7.78 15.58
N GLY A 148 -12.15 6.96 16.62
CA GLY A 148 -11.55 5.62 16.74
C GLY A 148 -11.97 4.59 15.68
N SER A 149 -12.88 4.95 14.77
CA SER A 149 -13.36 4.08 13.68
C SER A 149 -13.19 4.73 12.30
N CYS A 150 -12.58 5.91 12.20
CA CYS A 150 -12.49 6.62 10.93
C CYS A 150 -11.14 6.43 10.23
N PHE A 151 -11.02 5.37 9.44
CA PHE A 151 -9.79 5.10 8.65
C PHE A 151 -10.08 5.11 7.14
N PRO A 152 -10.45 6.27 6.55
CA PRO A 152 -10.76 6.35 5.12
C PRO A 152 -9.57 5.93 4.24
N GLU A 153 -8.33 6.17 4.64
CA GLU A 153 -7.14 5.70 3.93
C GLU A 153 -7.03 4.17 3.85
N GLU A 154 -7.61 3.45 4.82
CA GLU A 154 -7.67 2.00 4.88
C GLU A 154 -8.94 1.41 4.24
N SER A 155 -9.96 2.23 3.96
CA SER A 155 -11.27 1.70 3.52
C SER A 155 -11.73 2.26 2.17
N TYR A 156 -11.33 3.49 1.81
CA TYR A 156 -11.75 4.14 0.57
C TYR A 156 -11.23 3.42 -0.68
N PHE A 157 -9.92 3.19 -0.76
CA PHE A 157 -9.30 2.58 -1.93
C PHE A 157 -9.74 1.12 -2.11
N PRO A 158 -9.77 0.28 -1.06
CA PRO A 158 -10.27 -1.09 -1.18
C PRO A 158 -11.74 -1.13 -1.61
N THR A 159 -12.60 -0.31 -1.00
CA THR A 159 -14.03 -0.24 -1.35
C THR A 159 -14.22 0.17 -2.82
N LEU A 160 -13.56 1.26 -3.24
CA LEU A 160 -13.67 1.76 -4.62
C LEU A 160 -13.24 0.70 -5.64
N LEU A 161 -12.09 0.04 -5.42
CA LEU A 161 -11.56 -0.91 -6.38
C LEU A 161 -12.31 -2.25 -6.36
N ASN A 162 -12.82 -2.68 -5.21
CA ASN A 162 -13.74 -3.81 -5.10
C ASN A 162 -15.02 -3.58 -5.92
N MET A 163 -15.59 -2.38 -5.88
CA MET A 163 -16.80 -2.04 -6.64
C MET A 163 -16.54 -1.83 -8.14
N LYS A 164 -15.34 -1.40 -8.54
CA LYS A 164 -15.04 -1.01 -9.94
C LYS A 164 -14.33 -2.08 -10.75
N ASP A 165 -13.35 -2.79 -10.20
CA ASP A 165 -12.58 -3.82 -10.91
C ASP A 165 -11.97 -4.83 -9.92
N PRO A 166 -12.79 -5.68 -9.26
CA PRO A 166 -12.30 -6.63 -8.27
C PRO A 166 -11.35 -7.67 -8.90
N ARG A 167 -11.59 -8.06 -10.15
CA ARG A 167 -10.73 -9.03 -10.88
C ARG A 167 -9.39 -8.45 -11.31
N GLY A 168 -9.32 -7.13 -11.49
CA GLY A 168 -8.09 -6.41 -11.80
C GLY A 168 -7.13 -6.26 -10.62
N CYS A 169 -7.58 -6.60 -9.41
CA CYS A 169 -6.80 -6.50 -8.19
C CYS A 169 -6.40 -7.89 -7.68
N VAL A 170 -5.27 -7.92 -7.00
CA VAL A 170 -4.86 -8.93 -6.05
C VAL A 170 -5.31 -8.40 -4.70
N PRO A 171 -6.16 -9.11 -3.93
CA PRO A 171 -6.68 -8.63 -2.65
C PRO A 171 -5.64 -8.75 -1.52
N ALA A 172 -4.41 -8.29 -1.78
CA ALA A 172 -3.29 -8.32 -0.83
C ALA A 172 -2.36 -7.11 -1.05
N THR A 173 -1.73 -6.65 0.03
CA THR A 173 -0.66 -5.64 -0.03
C THR A 173 0.72 -6.28 -0.15
N LEU A 174 1.65 -5.59 -0.81
CA LEU A 174 3.06 -5.99 -0.91
C LEU A 174 3.95 -5.30 0.14
N THR A 175 3.34 -4.62 1.12
CA THR A 175 4.04 -3.99 2.25
C THR A 175 3.73 -4.76 3.52
N HIS A 176 4.73 -5.42 4.10
CA HIS A 176 4.61 -6.11 5.38
C HIS A 176 4.35 -5.11 6.50
N VAL A 177 3.40 -5.42 7.35
CA VAL A 177 3.08 -4.69 8.58
C VAL A 177 2.94 -5.71 9.70
N ASP A 178 3.65 -5.51 10.80
CA ASP A 178 3.58 -6.40 11.96
C ASP A 178 2.50 -5.94 12.93
N TRP A 179 1.41 -6.72 12.99
CA TRP A 179 0.27 -6.47 13.88
C TRP A 179 0.29 -7.38 15.13
N THR A 180 1.40 -8.07 15.42
CA THR A 180 1.53 -8.90 16.64
C THR A 180 1.41 -8.08 17.92
N ILE A 181 1.81 -6.81 17.84
CA ILE A 181 1.54 -5.78 18.83
C ILE A 181 0.63 -4.75 18.17
N ASN A 182 -0.47 -4.43 18.82
CA ASN A 182 -1.42 -3.41 18.39
C ASN A 182 -1.62 -2.40 19.52
N GLU A 183 -0.81 -1.33 19.49
CA GLU A 183 -0.88 -0.23 20.45
C GLU A 183 -1.74 0.88 19.85
N GLU A 184 -2.97 1.03 20.35
CA GLU A 184 -3.91 2.08 19.93
C GLU A 184 -4.16 2.12 18.40
N GLY A 185 -4.16 0.97 17.73
CA GLY A 185 -4.31 0.89 16.27
C GLY A 185 -3.03 1.18 15.49
N HIS A 186 -1.87 1.16 16.15
CA HIS A 186 -0.56 1.20 15.51
C HIS A 186 0.08 -0.18 15.46
N PRO A 187 0.67 -0.56 14.32
CA PRO A 187 1.44 -1.79 14.23
C PRO A 187 2.75 -1.64 14.99
N ARG A 188 3.33 -2.79 15.36
CA ARG A 188 4.64 -2.88 15.99
C ARG A 188 5.69 -2.09 15.21
N MET A 189 6.56 -1.41 15.95
CA MET A 189 7.78 -0.81 15.42
C MET A 189 8.96 -1.77 15.63
N TYR A 190 9.76 -1.98 14.58
CA TYR A 190 11.05 -2.64 14.70
C TYR A 190 12.05 -1.62 15.25
N GLU A 191 12.51 -1.86 16.47
CA GLU A 191 13.49 -1.01 17.15
C GLU A 191 14.92 -1.38 16.74
N LEU A 192 15.87 -0.52 17.11
CA LEU A 192 17.28 -0.59 16.68
C LEU A 192 17.88 -2.00 16.83
N GLU A 193 17.64 -2.66 17.95
CA GLU A 193 18.21 -3.97 18.29
C GLU A 193 17.66 -5.11 17.43
N GLU A 194 16.49 -4.91 16.81
CA GLU A 194 15.82 -5.90 15.97
C GLU A 194 16.24 -5.81 14.51
N VAL A 195 16.82 -4.68 14.09
CA VAL A 195 17.18 -4.42 12.70
C VAL A 195 18.52 -5.07 12.35
N VAL A 196 18.43 -6.38 12.10
CA VAL A 196 19.54 -7.25 11.70
C VAL A 196 19.26 -7.94 10.35
N PRO A 197 20.27 -8.43 9.62
CA PRO A 197 20.08 -9.11 8.33
C PRO A 197 19.03 -10.23 8.35
N GLU A 198 18.96 -10.98 9.45
CA GLU A 198 18.04 -12.10 9.66
C GLU A 198 16.57 -11.65 9.69
N LEU A 199 16.29 -10.44 10.21
CA LEU A 199 14.97 -9.85 10.16
C LEU A 199 14.54 -9.65 8.70
N ILE A 200 15.42 -9.09 7.86
CA ILE A 200 15.13 -8.86 6.45
C ILE A 200 14.87 -10.19 5.72
N VAL A 201 15.72 -11.20 5.94
CA VAL A 201 15.54 -12.53 5.34
C VAL A 201 14.21 -13.16 5.80
N ARG A 202 13.85 -13.02 7.07
CA ARG A 202 12.57 -13.50 7.59
C ARG A 202 11.39 -12.82 6.90
N LEU A 203 11.43 -11.49 6.77
CA LEU A 203 10.38 -10.71 6.10
C LEU A 203 10.21 -11.10 4.63
N ARG A 204 11.30 -11.39 3.90
CA ARG A 204 11.28 -11.91 2.52
C ARG A 204 10.58 -13.27 2.41
N ASN A 205 10.65 -14.08 3.46
CA ASN A 205 10.06 -15.42 3.52
C ASN A 205 8.60 -15.43 4.01
N THR A 206 8.13 -14.33 4.60
CA THR A 206 6.72 -14.15 4.94
C THR A 206 5.88 -13.88 3.68
N ARG A 207 4.58 -14.19 3.74
CA ARG A 207 3.64 -13.95 2.64
C ARG A 207 2.47 -13.07 3.07
N PRO A 208 1.89 -12.27 2.15
CA PRO A 208 0.71 -11.47 2.41
C PRO A 208 -0.49 -12.33 2.80
N ARG A 209 -1.35 -11.76 3.64
CA ARG A 209 -2.74 -12.22 3.77
C ARG A 209 -3.48 -11.84 2.49
N TYR A 210 -4.26 -12.79 1.95
CA TYR A 210 -5.16 -12.54 0.84
C TYR A 210 -6.58 -12.40 1.38
N GLY A 211 -7.30 -11.39 0.91
CA GLY A 211 -8.76 -11.32 1.08
C GLY A 211 -9.49 -12.34 0.22
N GLU A 212 -10.80 -12.46 0.45
CA GLU A 212 -11.65 -13.30 -0.39
C GLU A 212 -11.68 -12.77 -1.83
N ASP A 213 -11.21 -13.58 -2.77
CA ASP A 213 -11.49 -13.37 -4.18
C ASP A 213 -12.98 -13.65 -4.38
N GLY A 214 -13.80 -12.61 -4.58
CA GLY A 214 -15.26 -12.69 -4.72
C GLY A 214 -15.78 -13.45 -5.95
N ILE A 215 -15.18 -14.59 -6.31
CA ILE A 215 -15.59 -15.48 -7.39
C ILE A 215 -15.42 -16.94 -6.95
N ASN A 216 -16.52 -17.70 -7.02
CA ASN A 216 -16.56 -19.16 -7.13
C ASN A 216 -15.93 -19.63 -8.45
N GLY A 217 -14.64 -19.38 -8.63
CA GLY A 217 -13.85 -19.69 -9.81
C GLY A 217 -12.69 -20.55 -9.36
N SER A 218 -12.80 -21.84 -9.61
CA SER A 218 -11.96 -22.95 -9.15
C SER A 218 -10.50 -22.93 -9.64
N ASP A 219 -9.85 -21.77 -9.80
CA ASP A 219 -8.61 -21.71 -10.60
C ASP A 219 -7.49 -20.76 -10.11
N TRP A 220 -7.62 -20.07 -8.96
CA TRP A 220 -6.58 -19.09 -8.55
C TRP A 220 -6.17 -19.07 -7.07
N THR A 221 -6.96 -19.65 -6.15
CA THR A 221 -6.60 -19.69 -4.72
C THR A 221 -5.54 -20.74 -4.39
N VAL A 222 -5.30 -21.70 -5.28
CA VAL A 222 -4.25 -22.72 -5.13
C VAL A 222 -2.99 -22.24 -5.86
N GLY A 223 -2.03 -21.66 -5.12
CA GLY A 223 -0.66 -21.44 -5.62
C GLY A 223 -0.13 -20.01 -5.65
N ARG A 224 -0.84 -19.01 -5.11
CA ARG A 224 -0.29 -17.65 -4.98
C ARG A 224 0.64 -17.53 -3.78
N SER A 225 1.81 -16.95 -4.03
CA SER A 225 2.87 -16.77 -3.04
C SER A 225 3.64 -15.48 -3.36
N ASP A 226 2.91 -14.37 -3.49
CA ASP A 226 3.52 -13.06 -3.78
C ASP A 226 4.44 -12.67 -2.61
N PRO A 227 5.65 -12.14 -2.87
CA PRO A 227 6.54 -11.71 -1.81
C PRO A 227 6.13 -10.33 -1.29
N PHE A 228 6.43 -10.03 -0.03
CA PHE A 228 6.50 -8.64 0.39
C PHE A 228 7.69 -7.97 -0.29
N LEU A 229 7.48 -6.76 -0.83
CA LEU A 229 8.54 -5.95 -1.45
C LEU A 229 9.06 -4.88 -0.48
N PHE A 230 8.23 -4.51 0.48
CA PHE A 230 8.50 -3.49 1.48
C PHE A 230 8.09 -3.98 2.86
N ALA A 231 8.65 -3.38 3.90
CA ALA A 231 8.22 -3.61 5.27
C ALA A 231 8.14 -2.29 6.04
N ARG A 232 7.30 -2.29 7.08
CA ARG A 232 7.16 -1.22 8.06
C ARG A 232 6.70 -1.82 9.40
N LYS A 233 6.89 -1.14 10.54
CA LYS A 233 7.43 0.22 10.72
C LYS A 233 8.82 0.15 11.32
N PHE A 234 9.81 0.77 10.69
CA PHE A 234 11.16 0.85 11.25
C PHE A 234 11.33 2.15 12.04
N SER A 235 11.99 2.04 13.19
CA SER A 235 12.40 3.19 14.00
C SER A 235 13.37 4.08 13.22
N PRO A 236 13.28 5.43 13.32
CA PRO A 236 14.27 6.33 12.73
C PRO A 236 15.71 6.03 13.19
N ASP A 237 15.86 5.53 14.40
CA ASP A 237 17.17 5.21 15.00
C ASP A 237 17.88 4.07 14.25
N ALA A 238 17.12 3.20 13.57
CA ALA A 238 17.66 2.10 12.77
C ALA A 238 18.25 2.54 11.41
N LEU A 239 18.20 3.82 11.06
CA LEU A 239 18.65 4.31 9.74
C LEU A 239 20.09 3.91 9.42
N GLU A 240 21.02 4.11 10.35
CA GLU A 240 22.44 3.80 10.14
C GLU A 240 22.68 2.30 9.94
N LEU A 241 21.96 1.44 10.67
CA LEU A 241 22.03 -0.01 10.48
C LEU A 241 21.50 -0.42 9.11
N LEU A 242 20.34 0.12 8.70
CA LEU A 242 19.74 -0.13 7.38
C LEU A 242 20.67 0.31 6.25
N MET A 243 21.31 1.48 6.40
CA MET A 243 22.28 1.98 5.42
C MET A 243 23.55 1.13 5.40
N GLY A 244 24.04 0.68 6.57
CA GLY A 244 25.18 -0.23 6.69
C GLY A 244 24.98 -1.57 5.99
N MET A 245 23.75 -2.12 6.02
CA MET A 245 23.42 -3.38 5.35
C MET A 245 22.77 -3.22 3.95
N ALA A 246 22.71 -2.00 3.42
CA ALA A 246 21.99 -1.72 2.17
C ALA A 246 22.52 -2.54 0.99
N ARG A 247 23.84 -2.58 0.78
CA ARG A 247 24.46 -3.31 -0.35
C ARG A 247 24.56 -4.81 -0.12
N THR A 248 24.74 -5.22 1.13
CA THR A 248 25.01 -6.62 1.50
C THR A 248 23.73 -7.43 1.69
N VAL A 249 22.65 -6.77 2.11
CA VAL A 249 21.37 -7.41 2.44
C VAL A 249 20.22 -6.81 1.62
N LEU A 250 19.86 -5.53 1.83
CA LEU A 250 18.63 -4.96 1.26
C LEU A 250 18.60 -5.01 -0.28
N PHE A 251 19.72 -4.72 -0.93
CA PHE A 251 19.88 -4.71 -2.38
C PHE A 251 20.53 -5.98 -2.95
N ASN A 252 20.74 -6.99 -2.10
CA ASN A 252 21.26 -8.29 -2.49
C ASN A 252 20.20 -9.37 -2.21
N ASP A 253 19.42 -9.71 -3.23
CA ASP A 253 18.40 -10.76 -3.12
C ASP A 253 19.01 -12.16 -2.94
N SER A 254 20.29 -12.34 -3.29
CA SER A 254 21.04 -13.59 -3.11
C SER A 254 21.59 -13.76 -1.70
N ALA A 255 21.47 -12.75 -0.83
CA ALA A 255 21.81 -12.86 0.58
C ALA A 255 20.81 -13.82 1.27
N CYS A 256 21.08 -15.11 1.17
CA CYS A 256 20.29 -16.17 1.76
C CYS A 256 21.22 -17.00 2.67
N GLY A 257 21.04 -16.88 4.00
CA GLY A 257 21.38 -17.82 5.07
C GLY A 257 22.81 -18.39 5.24
N ALA A 258 23.64 -18.44 4.21
CA ALA A 258 24.89 -19.22 4.19
C ALA A 258 26.13 -18.42 4.64
N CYS A 259 25.98 -17.15 5.04
CA CYS A 259 27.10 -16.29 5.41
C CYS A 259 27.13 -15.92 6.91
N MET A 260 26.33 -16.57 7.75
CA MET A 260 26.27 -16.32 9.21
C MET A 260 26.63 -17.56 10.02
N VAL A 261 27.76 -18.18 9.66
CA VAL A 261 28.54 -19.02 10.58
C VAL A 261 29.99 -18.52 10.52
N LEU A 262 30.31 -17.56 11.39
CA LEU A 262 31.66 -17.34 11.92
C LEU A 262 31.50 -16.89 13.38
#